data_AF-A0AAN8HQX0-F1
#
_entry.id   AF-A0AAN8HQX0-F1
#
_cell.length_a   1.000
_cell.length_b   1.000
_cell.length_c   1.000
_cell.angle_alpha   90.00
_cell.angle_beta   90.00
_cell.angle_gamma   90.00
#
_symmetry.space_group_name_H-M   'P 1'
#
loop_
_entity.id
_entity.type
_entity.pdbx_description
1 polymer ?
#
loop_
_entity_poly.entity_id
_entity_poly.type
_entity_poly.pdbx_seq_one_letter_code
_entity_poly.pdbx_strand_id
1 'polypeptide(L)'
;MSNRFWGWGREDDEFYRRLRKAELQLFRPSGITTGNKTFLHIHDSAWRKRDQRERVASQQQEQFKLDPEGGLSNLRYEVESRRDLSISGAPCTVISVRLQCDTDLTPWCLLT
;
A
#
# COMPACT_ATOMS: atom_id res chain seq x y z
N MET A 1 3.37 0.50 9.14
CA MET A 1 2.36 0.01 8.20
C MET A 1 2.38 -1.50 8.26
N SER A 2 1.23 -2.17 8.29
CA SER A 2 1.13 -3.63 8.32
C SER A 2 1.62 -4.28 7.02
N ASN A 3 2.10 -5.51 7.10
CA ASN A 3 2.48 -6.32 5.94
C ASN A 3 1.32 -7.20 5.41
N ARG A 4 0.10 -7.07 5.96
CA ARG A 4 -1.01 -8.00 5.73
C ARG A 4 -1.96 -7.60 4.60
N PHE A 5 -1.79 -6.41 4.04
CA PHE A 5 -2.67 -5.89 2.99
C PHE A 5 -2.15 -6.30 1.61
N TRP A 6 -2.83 -7.26 0.98
CA TRP A 6 -2.61 -7.67 -0.41
C TRP A 6 -3.87 -7.31 -1.22
N GLY A 7 -3.70 -6.77 -2.42
CA GLY A 7 -4.80 -6.18 -3.21
C GLY A 7 -5.04 -4.70 -2.88
N TRP A 8 -6.16 -4.14 -3.34
CA TRP A 8 -6.46 -2.71 -3.19
C TRP A 8 -7.16 -2.37 -1.87
N GLY A 9 -6.55 -1.48 -1.08
CA GLY A 9 -7.17 -0.66 -0.04
C GLY A 9 -6.96 -1.14 1.40
N ARG A 10 -7.30 -0.23 2.34
CA ARG A 10 -7.32 -0.39 3.81
C ARG A 10 -5.96 -0.31 4.50
N GLU A 11 -4.86 -0.34 3.77
CA GLU A 11 -3.51 -0.22 4.32
C GLU A 11 -3.25 1.18 4.89
N ASP A 12 -3.77 2.21 4.22
CA ASP A 12 -3.69 3.61 4.60
C ASP A 12 -4.58 3.93 5.82
N ASP A 13 -5.80 3.36 5.88
CA ASP A 13 -6.71 3.43 7.02
C ASP A 13 -6.10 2.80 8.29
N GLU A 14 -5.42 1.66 8.14
CA GLU A 14 -4.70 1.01 9.23
C GLU A 14 -3.51 1.84 9.69
N PHE A 15 -2.75 2.39 8.73
CA PHE A 15 -1.60 3.23 9.05
C PHE A 15 -2.03 4.53 9.76
N TYR A 16 -3.14 5.15 9.36
CA TYR A 16 -3.72 6.29 10.08
C TYR A 16 -3.99 5.96 11.55
N ARG A 17 -4.55 4.77 11.84
CA ARG A 17 -4.77 4.31 13.22
C ARG A 17 -3.47 4.10 13.98
N ARG A 18 -2.39 3.64 13.34
CA ARG A 18 -1.05 3.58 13.96
C ARG A 18 -0.53 4.96 14.32
N LEU A 19 -0.66 5.95 13.44
CA LEU A 19 -0.26 7.33 13.73
C LEU A 19 -1.01 7.89 14.95
N ARG A 20 -2.33 7.67 15.00
CA ARG A 20 -3.16 8.09 16.14
C ARG A 20 -2.79 7.38 17.44
N LYS A 21 -2.50 6.08 17.40
CA LYS A 21 -2.05 5.30 18.57
C LYS A 21 -0.68 5.76 19.06
N ALA A 22 0.21 6.19 18.16
CA ALA A 22 1.51 6.77 18.49
C ALA A 22 1.44 8.26 18.86
N GLU A 23 0.22 8.82 19.01
CA GLU A 23 -0.01 10.22 19.37
C GLU A 23 0.64 11.23 18.41
N LEU A 24 0.85 10.82 17.16
CA LEU A 24 1.43 11.67 16.13
C LEU A 24 0.36 12.61 15.54
N GLN A 25 0.75 13.86 15.35
CA GLN A 25 -0.08 14.87 14.70
C GLN A 25 -0.04 14.68 13.17
N LEU A 26 -1.23 14.67 12.54
CA LEU A 26 -1.38 14.61 11.10
C LEU A 26 -1.74 16.01 10.58
N PHE A 27 -0.94 16.52 9.66
CA PHE A 27 -1.15 17.83 9.05
C PHE A 27 -1.68 17.69 7.62
N ARG A 28 -2.46 18.67 7.19
CA ARG A 28 -2.91 18.82 5.81
C ARG A 28 -2.64 20.25 5.36
N PRO A 29 -2.33 20.49 4.07
CA PRO A 29 -2.17 21.85 3.55
C PRO A 29 -3.41 22.70 3.82
N SER A 30 -3.20 23.92 4.33
CA SER A 30 -4.25 24.92 4.52
C SER A 30 -4.19 25.97 3.40
N GLY A 31 -5.34 26.56 3.05
CA GLY A 31 -5.39 27.66 2.07
C GLY A 31 -5.33 27.23 0.60
N ILE A 32 -5.47 25.93 0.30
CA ILE A 32 -5.58 25.42 -1.06
C ILE A 32 -6.99 25.65 -1.60
N THR A 33 -7.11 26.33 -2.74
CA THR A 33 -8.40 26.71 -3.36
C THR A 33 -8.74 25.90 -4.62
N THR A 34 -7.82 25.07 -5.11
CA THR A 34 -7.94 24.34 -6.38
C THR A 34 -8.86 23.11 -6.32
N GLY A 35 -9.28 22.67 -5.13
CA GLY A 35 -10.22 21.57 -4.94
C GLY A 35 -9.80 20.29 -5.66
N ASN A 36 -10.71 19.70 -6.44
CA ASN A 36 -10.46 18.46 -7.19
C ASN A 36 -9.47 18.61 -8.35
N LYS A 37 -9.03 19.84 -8.67
CA LYS A 37 -8.03 20.11 -9.71
C LYS A 37 -6.62 20.27 -9.15
N THR A 38 -6.44 20.06 -7.85
CA THR A 38 -5.12 20.12 -7.20
C THR A 38 -4.15 19.06 -7.75
N PHE A 39 -4.68 17.90 -8.17
CA PHE A 39 -3.88 16.79 -8.69
C PHE A 39 -4.44 16.31 -10.03
N LEU A 40 -3.55 16.05 -10.99
CA LEU A 40 -3.89 15.33 -12.20
C LEU A 40 -3.80 13.82 -11.91
N HIS A 41 -4.95 13.18 -11.74
CA HIS A 41 -5.02 11.73 -11.49
C HIS A 41 -5.22 10.96 -12.80
N ILE A 42 -4.12 10.56 -13.44
CA ILE A 42 -4.13 9.78 -14.68
C ILE A 42 -4.42 8.30 -14.37
N HIS A 43 -5.69 7.99 -14.12
CA HIS A 43 -6.17 6.64 -13.79
C HIS A 43 -7.51 6.37 -14.48
N ASP A 44 -7.47 5.77 -15.66
CA ASP A 44 -8.66 5.20 -16.30
C ASP A 44 -9.04 3.89 -15.58
N SER A 45 -10.23 3.82 -14.99
CA SER A 45 -10.69 2.66 -14.23
C SER A 45 -10.98 1.41 -15.08
N ALA A 46 -11.26 1.57 -16.37
CA ALA A 46 -11.46 0.45 -17.28
C ALA A 46 -10.12 -0.17 -17.69
N TRP A 47 -9.09 0.66 -17.88
CA TRP A 47 -7.74 0.22 -18.25
C TRP A 47 -6.89 -0.22 -17.05
N ARG A 48 -6.95 0.53 -15.95
CA ARG A 48 -6.25 0.26 -14.68
C ARG A 48 -7.27 -0.18 -13.64
N LYS A 49 -7.76 -1.41 -13.79
CA LYS A 49 -8.73 -1.99 -12.85
C LYS A 49 -8.08 -2.12 -11.47
N ARG A 50 -8.81 -1.70 -10.43
CA ARG A 50 -8.40 -1.94 -9.04
C ARG A 50 -8.61 -3.42 -8.74
N ASP A 51 -7.64 -4.05 -8.10
CA ASP A 51 -7.81 -5.39 -7.57
C ASP A 51 -8.65 -5.35 -6.29
N GLN A 52 -9.96 -5.28 -6.50
CA GLN A 52 -10.97 -5.34 -5.46
C GLN A 52 -11.64 -6.72 -5.43
N ARG A 53 -11.13 -7.68 -6.22
CA ARG A 53 -11.75 -8.99 -6.35
C ARG A 53 -11.77 -9.67 -4.99
N GLU A 54 -12.99 -10.09 -4.67
CA GLU A 54 -13.43 -10.87 -3.52
C GLU A 54 -12.42 -10.91 -2.39
N ARG A 55 -12.60 -9.96 -1.46
CA ARG A 55 -12.31 -10.10 -0.03
C ARG A 55 -12.61 -11.54 0.40
N VAL A 56 -11.63 -12.43 0.25
CA VAL A 56 -11.76 -13.86 0.47
C VAL A 56 -12.14 -14.02 1.93
N ALA A 57 -13.38 -14.44 2.22
CA ALA A 57 -14.00 -14.60 3.53
C ALA A 57 -13.32 -13.87 4.72
N SER A 58 -12.21 -14.41 5.25
CA SER A 58 -11.44 -13.87 6.37
C SER A 58 -10.80 -12.50 6.09
N GLN A 59 -10.30 -12.21 4.88
CA GLN A 59 -9.69 -10.92 4.53
C GLN A 59 -10.65 -9.76 4.81
N GLN A 60 -11.95 -9.99 4.56
CA GLN A 60 -13.01 -9.02 4.74
C GLN A 60 -13.15 -8.54 6.19
N GLN A 61 -12.85 -9.41 7.15
CA GLN A 61 -12.87 -9.11 8.58
C GLN A 61 -11.50 -8.61 9.07
N GLU A 62 -10.41 -9.22 8.59
CA GLU A 62 -9.04 -8.89 9.00
C GLU A 62 -8.62 -7.46 8.60
N GLN A 63 -9.08 -6.96 7.45
CA GLN A 63 -8.73 -5.62 6.96
C GLN A 63 -9.20 -4.45 7.85
N PHE A 64 -10.10 -4.73 8.81
CA PHE A 64 -10.57 -3.74 9.77
C PHE A 64 -9.81 -3.79 11.08
N LYS A 65 -8.99 -4.82 11.32
CA LYS A 65 -8.18 -4.95 12.53
C LYS A 65 -6.91 -4.10 12.43
N LEU A 66 -6.44 -3.63 13.57
CA LEU A 66 -5.10 -3.05 13.68
C LEU A 66 -4.13 -4.21 13.85
N ASP A 67 -3.08 -4.28 13.03
CA ASP A 67 -2.07 -5.34 13.15
C ASP A 67 -1.00 -4.89 14.16
N PRO A 68 -0.91 -5.53 15.34
CA PRO A 68 0.05 -5.13 16.36
C PRO A 68 1.45 -5.68 16.13
N GLU A 69 1.61 -6.69 15.28
CA GLU A 69 2.83 -7.48 15.16
C GLU A 69 3.60 -7.18 13.87
N GLY A 70 2.88 -7.02 12.75
CA GLY A 70 3.47 -6.80 11.44
C GLY A 70 3.92 -5.36 11.20
N GLY A 71 4.99 -5.20 10.42
CA GLY A 71 5.37 -3.95 9.78
C GLY A 71 6.82 -3.90 9.34
N LEU A 72 7.44 -2.73 9.45
CA LEU A 72 8.77 -2.46 8.89
C LEU A 72 9.85 -3.42 9.40
N SER A 73 9.80 -3.80 10.68
CA SER A 73 10.83 -4.62 11.33
C SER A 73 10.79 -6.11 10.93
N ASN A 74 9.69 -6.60 10.36
CA ASN A 74 9.51 -8.01 10.02
C ASN A 74 8.94 -8.23 8.62
N LEU A 75 9.04 -7.22 7.74
CA LEU A 75 8.72 -7.38 6.33
C LEU A 75 9.70 -8.39 5.69
N ARG A 76 9.16 -9.46 5.12
CA ARG A 76 9.93 -10.49 4.42
C ARG A 76 9.98 -10.18 2.92
N TYR A 77 11.16 -9.83 2.42
CA TYR A 77 11.36 -9.50 1.01
C TYR A 77 12.79 -9.79 0.57
N GLU A 78 12.99 -9.87 -0.75
CA GLU A 78 14.30 -9.89 -1.38
C GLU A 78 14.38 -8.80 -2.45
N VAL A 79 15.52 -8.11 -2.52
CA VAL A 79 15.81 -7.20 -3.63
C VAL A 79 16.48 -8.00 -4.73
N GLU A 80 15.74 -8.34 -5.79
CA GLU A 80 16.24 -9.13 -6.90
C GLU A 80 17.20 -8.34 -7.79
N SER A 81 16.95 -7.03 -7.96
CA SER A 81 17.83 -6.16 -8.73
C SER A 81 17.60 -4.68 -8.43
N ARG A 82 18.63 -3.87 -8.70
CA ARG A 82 18.59 -2.41 -8.68
C ARG A 82 19.13 -1.91 -10.01
N ARG A 83 18.39 -1.04 -10.69
CA ARG A 83 18.79 -0.48 -11.98
C ARG A 83 18.58 1.03 -11.97
N ASP A 84 19.62 1.78 -12.27
CA ASP A 84 19.51 3.21 -12.50
C ASP A 84 19.01 3.46 -13.93
N LEU A 85 18.02 4.34 -14.04
CA LEU A 85 17.33 4.70 -15.27
C LEU A 85 17.29 6.22 -15.39
N SER A 86 17.22 6.74 -16.61
CA SER A 86 16.90 8.13 -16.87
C SER A 86 15.74 8.22 -17.87
N ILE A 87 14.70 8.97 -17.53
CA ILE A 87 13.53 9.22 -18.39
C ILE A 87 13.54 10.69 -18.74
N SER A 88 13.77 11.01 -20.02
CA SER A 88 13.86 12.39 -20.50
C SER A 88 14.86 13.25 -19.70
N GLY A 89 15.96 12.65 -19.25
CA GLY A 89 16.99 13.31 -18.44
C GLY A 89 16.74 13.29 -16.93
N ALA A 90 15.56 12.87 -16.46
CA ALA A 90 15.26 12.74 -15.03
C ALA A 90 15.72 11.37 -14.50
N PRO A 91 16.66 11.30 -13.55
CA PRO A 91 17.16 10.04 -13.01
C PRO A 91 16.16 9.39 -12.04
N CYS A 92 16.08 8.07 -12.07
CA CYS A 92 15.37 7.27 -11.07
C CYS A 92 16.05 5.90 -10.88
N THR A 93 15.77 5.24 -9.76
CA THR A 93 16.25 3.88 -9.50
C THR A 93 15.06 2.94 -9.45
N VAL A 94 15.07 1.91 -10.29
CA VAL A 94 14.11 0.82 -10.26
C VAL A 94 14.64 -0.27 -9.34
N ILE A 95 13.86 -0.60 -8.31
CA ILE A 95 14.15 -1.69 -7.38
C ILE A 95 13.15 -2.81 -7.63
N SER A 96 13.60 -3.94 -8.15
CA SER A 96 12.77 -5.14 -8.26
C SER A 96 12.75 -5.85 -6.92
N VAL A 97 11.56 -5.96 -6.33
CA VAL A 97 11.34 -6.53 -5.00
C VAL A 97 10.48 -7.78 -5.11
N ARG A 98 10.98 -8.90 -4.60
CA ARG A 98 10.22 -10.12 -4.39
C ARG A 98 9.69 -10.14 -2.96
N LEU A 99 8.40 -9.87 -2.80
CA LEU A 99 7.73 -9.95 -1.51
C LEU A 99 7.43 -11.41 -1.18
N GLN A 100 7.71 -11.82 0.05
CA GLN A 100 7.34 -13.15 0.53
C GLN A 100 5.96 -13.10 1.17
N CYS A 101 5.13 -14.09 0.87
CA CYS A 101 3.86 -14.29 1.53
C CYS A 101 3.92 -15.51 2.45
N ASP A 102 3.41 -15.34 3.67
CA ASP A 102 3.09 -16.42 4.58
C ASP A 102 1.61 -16.78 4.39
N THR A 103 1.33 -17.85 3.65
CA THR A 103 -0.03 -18.23 3.25
C THR A 103 -0.89 -18.70 4.43
N ASP A 104 -0.26 -19.10 5.53
CA ASP A 104 -0.98 -19.47 6.75
C ASP A 104 -1.53 -18.23 7.47
N LEU A 105 -0.86 -17.09 7.32
CA LEU A 105 -1.26 -15.82 7.93
C LEU A 105 -2.09 -14.94 7.00
N THR A 106 -1.72 -14.87 5.72
CA THR A 106 -2.33 -13.99 4.72
C THR A 106 -2.61 -14.75 3.42
N PRO A 107 -3.52 -15.75 3.43
CA PRO A 107 -3.78 -16.60 2.25
C PRO A 107 -4.26 -15.80 1.03
N TRP A 108 -4.89 -14.64 1.24
CA TRP A 108 -5.34 -13.71 0.20
C TRP A 108 -4.22 -13.01 -0.58
N CYS A 109 -2.95 -13.31 -0.30
CA CYS A 109 -1.83 -12.87 -1.12
C CYS A 109 -1.74 -13.62 -2.46
N LEU A 110 -2.38 -14.79 -2.55
CA LEU A 110 -2.47 -15.56 -3.77
C LEU A 110 -3.78 -15.21 -4.47
N LEU A 111 -3.70 -14.98 -5.78
CA LEU A 111 -4.86 -14.95 -6.65
C LEU A 111 -5.36 -16.39 -6.78
N THR A 112 -6.28 -16.81 -5.92
CA THR A 112 -7.08 -18.03 -6.15
C THR A 112 -8.16 -17.77 -7.19
#